data_AF-A0A2E4YBJ6-F1
#
_entry.id   AF-A0A2E4YBJ6-F1
#
_cell.length_a   1.000
_cell.length_b   1.000
_cell.length_c   1.000
_cell.angle_alpha   90.00
_cell.angle_beta   90.00
_cell.angle_gamma   90.00
#
_symmetry.space_group_name_H-M   'P 1'
#
loop_
_entity.id
_entity.type
_entity.pdbx_description
1 polymer ?
#
loop_
_entity_poly.entity_id
_entity_poly.type
_entity_poly.pdbx_seq_one_letter_code
_entity_poly.pdbx_strand_id
1 'polypeptide(L)'
;MSVLDLSDTRASNPDFRAKPWRRTLIAPDEAQRVAATIAGYFSSTPASAWILKTQSQAWKLNGPGDRWRNPWSAAFVSWVMCESGLGQTDRFHRSVVHRSYIDQAILANANSESAYRAFDPGEQTILPGDLICRGSRPSYRSIAERREQLCMGARNHCDIVVAVEEQNFAHRR
;
A
#
# COMPACT_ATOMS: atom_id res chain seq x y z
N MET A 1 8.51 -29.63 -0.64
CA MET A 1 8.52 -28.21 -0.23
C MET A 1 7.14 -27.89 0.32
N SER A 2 7.02 -27.58 1.62
CA SER A 2 5.74 -27.19 2.22
C SER A 2 5.49 -25.72 1.88
N VAL A 3 4.44 -25.47 1.11
CA VAL A 3 3.91 -24.11 0.90
C VAL A 3 3.45 -23.61 2.26
N LEU A 4 3.97 -22.46 2.69
CA LEU A 4 3.52 -21.80 3.91
C LEU A 4 2.02 -21.50 3.75
N ASP A 5 1.18 -22.12 4.56
CA ASP A 5 -0.26 -21.86 4.55
C ASP A 5 -0.54 -20.49 5.20
N LEU A 6 -0.60 -19.45 4.37
CA LEU A 6 -0.91 -18.09 4.79
C LEU A 6 -2.41 -17.87 5.08
N SER A 7 -3.23 -18.93 5.06
CA SER A 7 -4.62 -18.87 5.49
C SER A 7 -4.78 -18.91 7.02
N ASP A 8 -3.70 -19.24 7.74
CA ASP A 8 -3.63 -19.08 9.19
C ASP A 8 -3.70 -17.59 9.58
N THR A 9 -4.89 -17.18 9.97
CA THR A 9 -5.12 -15.82 10.46
C THR A 9 -4.56 -15.65 11.87
N ARG A 10 -4.47 -14.40 12.35
CA ARG A 10 -4.18 -14.10 13.77
C ARG A 10 -5.06 -14.87 14.77
N ALA A 11 -6.21 -15.39 14.34
CA ALA A 11 -7.15 -16.13 15.18
C ALA A 11 -6.82 -17.62 15.34
N SER A 12 -6.01 -18.23 14.44
CA SER A 12 -5.66 -19.65 14.53
C SER A 12 -4.37 -19.93 15.32
N ASN A 13 -3.65 -18.88 15.76
CA ASN A 13 -2.44 -19.01 16.57
C ASN A 13 -2.78 -18.92 18.08
N PRO A 14 -2.74 -20.04 18.85
CA PRO A 14 -3.07 -20.05 20.28
C PRO A 14 -2.06 -19.27 21.14
N ASP A 15 -0.85 -19.04 20.63
CA ASP A 15 0.21 -18.29 21.30
C ASP A 15 0.20 -16.79 20.96
N PHE A 16 -0.70 -16.34 20.09
CA PHE A 16 -0.77 -14.93 19.71
C PHE A 16 -1.23 -14.07 20.89
N ARG A 17 -0.28 -13.31 21.46
CA ARG A 17 -0.58 -12.24 22.41
C ARG A 17 -0.60 -10.90 21.69
N ALA A 18 -1.77 -10.29 21.61
CA ALA A 18 -1.90 -8.93 21.09
C ALA A 18 -1.06 -7.98 21.95
N LYS A 19 0.05 -7.50 21.40
CA LYS A 19 0.79 -6.41 22.04
C LYS A 19 -0.08 -5.15 21.96
N PRO A 20 -0.25 -4.39 23.05
CA PRO A 20 -0.90 -3.10 22.97
C PRO A 20 -0.13 -2.25 21.96
N TRP A 21 -0.86 -1.66 21.02
CA TRP A 21 -0.29 -0.76 20.03
C TRP A 21 0.45 0.37 20.76
N ARG A 22 1.79 0.31 20.77
CA ARG A 22 2.61 1.43 21.22
C ARG A 22 2.61 2.47 20.11
N ARG A 23 2.03 3.63 20.42
CA ARG A 23 1.98 4.76 19.49
C ARG A 23 3.30 5.50 19.57
N THR A 24 4.11 5.43 18.52
CA THR A 24 5.27 6.31 18.39
C THR A 24 4.75 7.70 18.04
N LEU A 25 4.82 8.63 18.99
CA LEU A 25 4.60 10.05 18.72
C LEU A 25 5.86 10.57 18.03
N ILE A 26 5.66 11.24 16.89
CA ILE A 26 6.71 12.01 16.23
C ILE A 26 6.92 13.30 17.03
N ALA A 27 8.16 13.72 17.23
CA ALA A 27 8.44 14.99 17.89
C ALA A 27 7.91 16.15 17.03
N PRO A 28 7.40 17.27 17.61
CA PRO A 28 6.77 18.33 16.82
C PRO A 28 7.69 18.99 15.79
N ASP A 29 8.95 19.16 16.13
CA ASP A 29 10.02 19.67 15.25
C ASP A 29 10.25 18.73 14.06
N GLU A 30 10.34 17.43 14.34
CA GLU A 30 10.48 16.41 13.31
C GLU A 30 9.23 16.34 12.41
N ALA A 31 8.03 16.44 13.00
CA ALA A 31 6.77 16.48 12.27
C ALA A 31 6.68 17.69 11.32
N GLN A 32 7.15 18.85 11.77
CA GLN A 32 7.23 20.05 10.97
C GLN A 32 8.27 19.93 9.85
N ARG A 33 9.42 19.32 10.13
CA ARG A 33 10.49 19.09 9.15
C ARG A 33 10.01 18.22 7.98
N VAL A 34 9.30 17.13 8.25
CA VAL A 34 8.83 16.20 7.20
C VAL A 34 7.48 16.60 6.57
N ALA A 35 6.85 17.65 7.08
CA ALA A 35 5.52 18.11 6.69
C ALA A 35 5.34 18.29 5.18
N ALA A 36 6.26 19.04 4.57
CA ALA A 36 6.21 19.39 3.16
C ALA A 36 6.41 18.14 2.28
N THR A 37 7.30 17.24 2.67
CA THR A 37 7.53 15.96 1.98
C THR A 37 6.28 15.09 1.99
N ILE A 38 5.64 14.93 3.17
CA ILE A 38 4.40 14.15 3.28
C ILE A 38 3.25 14.82 2.51
N ALA A 39 3.16 16.15 2.55
CA ALA A 39 2.19 16.88 1.76
C ALA A 39 2.42 16.69 0.25
N GLY A 40 3.68 16.62 -0.18
CA GLY A 40 4.09 16.25 -1.53
C GLY A 40 3.51 14.90 -1.97
N TYR A 41 3.57 13.89 -1.11
CA TYR A 41 2.99 12.57 -1.41
C TYR A 41 1.50 12.65 -1.71
N PHE A 42 0.74 13.36 -0.86
CA PHE A 42 -0.69 13.54 -1.09
C PHE A 42 -0.96 14.37 -2.35
N SER A 43 -0.16 15.41 -2.62
CA SER A 43 -0.32 16.25 -3.81
C SER A 43 -0.13 15.46 -5.12
N SER A 44 0.61 14.35 -5.07
CA SER A 44 0.77 13.44 -6.22
C SER A 44 -0.51 12.67 -6.57
N THR A 45 -1.59 12.76 -5.79
CA THR A 45 -2.82 11.99 -6.05
C THR A 45 -4.00 12.91 -6.34
N PRO A 46 -4.84 12.60 -7.34
CA PRO A 46 -6.13 13.27 -7.51
C PRO A 46 -7.00 13.13 -6.25
N ALA A 47 -7.86 14.12 -6.00
CA ALA A 47 -8.81 14.12 -4.88
C ALA A 47 -8.20 14.02 -3.47
N SER A 48 -6.95 14.45 -3.28
CA SER A 48 -6.27 14.47 -1.97
C SER A 48 -6.38 15.80 -1.22
N ALA A 49 -6.87 16.86 -1.86
CA ALA A 49 -6.92 18.21 -1.28
C ALA A 49 -7.67 18.27 0.06
N TRP A 50 -8.73 17.47 0.22
CA TRP A 50 -9.48 17.40 1.47
C TRP A 50 -8.65 16.77 2.61
N ILE A 51 -7.72 15.87 2.31
CA ILE A 51 -6.80 15.26 3.28
C ILE A 51 -5.86 16.32 3.83
N LEU A 52 -5.24 17.10 2.94
CA LEU A 52 -4.34 18.19 3.31
C LEU A 52 -5.07 19.28 4.09
N LYS A 53 -6.28 19.65 3.66
CA LYS A 53 -7.14 20.60 4.39
C LYS A 53 -7.45 20.10 5.79
N THR A 54 -7.85 18.83 5.91
CA THR A 54 -8.19 18.20 7.18
C THR A 54 -6.98 18.16 8.13
N GLN A 55 -5.80 17.83 7.59
CA GLN A 55 -4.57 17.84 8.39
C GLN A 55 -4.20 19.24 8.86
N SER A 56 -4.28 20.22 7.97
CA SER A 56 -3.96 21.62 8.27
C SER A 56 -4.85 22.18 9.39
N GLN A 57 -6.15 21.82 9.40
CA GLN A 57 -7.05 22.22 10.48
C GLN A 57 -6.68 21.58 11.83
N ALA A 58 -6.28 20.30 11.80
CA ALA A 58 -5.84 19.59 12.99
C ALA A 58 -4.58 20.24 13.60
N TRP A 59 -3.60 20.59 12.75
CA TRP A 59 -2.40 21.31 13.17
C TRP A 59 -2.67 22.71 13.72
N LYS A 60 -3.64 23.44 13.16
CA LYS A 60 -4.04 24.75 13.71
C LYS A 60 -4.61 24.65 15.13
N LEU A 61 -5.30 23.55 15.43
CA LEU A 61 -5.94 23.32 16.74
C LEU A 61 -4.98 22.71 17.76
N ASN A 62 -4.13 21.78 17.33
CA ASN A 62 -3.37 20.90 18.23
C ASN A 62 -1.84 21.05 18.09
N GLY A 63 -1.37 21.83 17.12
CA GLY A 63 0.05 22.01 16.81
C GLY A 63 0.64 20.96 15.85
N PRO A 64 1.89 21.15 15.40
CA PRO A 64 2.55 20.28 14.40
C PRO A 64 2.77 18.84 14.83
N GLY A 65 2.84 18.57 16.15
CA GLY A 65 2.94 17.21 16.70
C GLY A 65 1.65 16.40 16.59
N ASP A 66 0.55 17.00 16.14
CA ASP A 66 -0.69 16.27 15.91
C ASP A 66 -0.55 15.31 14.73
N ARG A 67 -1.09 14.11 14.93
CA ARG A 67 -0.92 12.98 14.02
C ARG A 67 -1.54 13.24 12.65
N TRP A 68 -0.98 12.59 11.64
CA TRP A 68 -1.63 12.50 10.34
C TRP A 68 -2.95 11.71 10.45
N ARG A 69 -4.06 12.34 10.03
CA ARG A 69 -5.41 11.79 10.27
C ARG A 69 -5.82 10.69 9.28
N ASN A 70 -5.24 10.65 8.09
CA ASN A 70 -5.61 9.73 7.01
C ASN A 70 -4.45 8.78 6.66
N PRO A 71 -4.73 7.51 6.35
CA PRO A 71 -3.71 6.56 5.89
C PRO A 71 -3.10 7.04 4.57
N TRP A 72 -1.78 6.92 4.45
CA TRP A 72 -0.99 7.57 3.41
C TRP A 72 -0.26 6.58 2.49
N SER A 73 -0.21 5.28 2.83
CA SER A 73 0.60 4.30 2.08
C SER A 73 0.25 4.21 0.60
N ALA A 74 -1.03 4.39 0.24
CA ALA A 74 -1.41 4.48 -1.17
C ALA A 74 -0.85 5.74 -1.83
N ALA A 75 -1.04 6.93 -1.23
CA ALA A 75 -0.49 8.17 -1.79
C ALA A 75 1.05 8.15 -1.88
N PHE A 76 1.72 7.49 -0.92
CA PHE A 76 3.15 7.26 -0.97
C PHE A 76 3.56 6.38 -2.16
N VAL A 77 2.89 5.24 -2.38
CA VAL A 77 3.13 4.41 -3.58
C VAL A 77 2.90 5.21 -4.86
N SER A 78 1.84 6.04 -4.92
CA SER A 78 1.60 6.91 -6.07
C SER A 78 2.75 7.89 -6.33
N TRP A 79 3.32 8.45 -5.26
CA TRP A 79 4.47 9.33 -5.37
C TRP A 79 5.72 8.57 -5.84
N VAL A 80 6.03 7.41 -5.28
CA VAL A 80 7.16 6.58 -5.72
C VAL A 80 7.06 6.22 -7.21
N MET A 81 5.87 5.83 -7.68
CA MET A 81 5.62 5.56 -9.10
C MET A 81 5.78 6.82 -9.96
N CYS A 82 5.39 7.99 -9.46
CA CYS A 82 5.59 9.26 -10.16
C CYS A 82 7.09 9.59 -10.29
N GLU A 83 7.85 9.47 -9.20
CA GLU A 83 9.30 9.72 -9.18
C GLU A 83 10.09 8.71 -10.00
N SER A 84 9.57 7.48 -10.21
CA SER A 84 10.18 6.47 -11.07
C SER A 84 9.89 6.68 -12.58
N GLY A 85 9.24 7.78 -12.96
CA GLY A 85 8.92 8.11 -14.34
C GLY A 85 7.56 7.58 -14.84
N LEU A 86 6.74 7.00 -13.97
CA LEU A 86 5.37 6.54 -14.27
C LEU A 86 4.31 7.58 -13.85
N GLY A 87 4.66 8.87 -13.92
CA GLY A 87 3.75 9.97 -13.57
C GLY A 87 2.64 10.21 -14.60
N GLN A 88 2.78 9.68 -15.82
CA GLN A 88 1.75 9.76 -16.85
C GLN A 88 0.61 8.77 -16.57
N THR A 89 -0.62 9.23 -16.76
CA THR A 89 -1.82 8.51 -16.33
C THR A 89 -2.19 7.33 -17.21
N ASP A 90 -1.73 7.30 -18.45
CA ASP A 90 -1.92 6.20 -19.40
C ASP A 90 -1.30 4.87 -18.92
N ARG A 91 -0.18 4.94 -18.20
CA ARG A 91 0.54 3.77 -17.68
C ARG A 91 0.21 3.45 -16.23
N PHE A 92 -0.08 4.48 -15.42
CA PHE A 92 -0.43 4.33 -14.00
C PHE A 92 -1.37 5.44 -13.52
N HIS A 93 -2.53 5.06 -12.99
CA HIS A 93 -3.47 5.96 -12.32
C HIS A 93 -3.17 6.06 -10.82
N ARG A 94 -2.66 7.23 -10.43
CA ARG A 94 -2.39 7.62 -9.03
C ARG A 94 -3.69 7.61 -8.19
N SER A 95 -3.60 7.22 -6.92
CA SER A 95 -4.75 7.04 -6.03
C SER A 95 -4.41 7.15 -4.54
N VAL A 96 -5.35 7.67 -3.75
CA VAL A 96 -5.28 7.65 -2.28
C VAL A 96 -5.75 6.32 -1.65
N VAL A 97 -6.16 5.34 -2.47
CA VAL A 97 -6.61 4.00 -2.03
C VAL A 97 -5.96 2.87 -2.83
N HIS A 98 -5.50 1.83 -2.13
CA HIS A 98 -4.82 0.66 -2.70
C HIS A 98 -5.68 -0.19 -3.64
N ARG A 99 -7.00 -0.21 -3.44
CA ARG A 99 -7.92 -0.92 -4.35
C ARG A 99 -7.73 -0.46 -5.79
N SER A 100 -7.38 0.81 -6.00
CA SER A 100 -7.20 1.36 -7.34
C SER A 100 -6.05 0.70 -8.08
N TYR A 101 -4.99 0.33 -7.38
CA TYR A 101 -3.84 -0.31 -8.01
C TYR A 101 -4.19 -1.71 -8.47
N ILE A 102 -4.88 -2.46 -7.62
CA ILE A 102 -5.35 -3.81 -7.95
C ILE A 102 -6.32 -3.76 -9.14
N ASP A 103 -7.28 -2.85 -9.14
CA ASP A 103 -8.28 -2.76 -10.21
C ASP A 103 -7.62 -2.40 -11.55
N GLN A 104 -6.64 -1.49 -11.54
CA GLN A 104 -5.82 -1.19 -12.73
C GLN A 104 -5.07 -2.42 -13.25
N ALA A 105 -4.40 -3.16 -12.37
CA ALA A 105 -3.64 -4.34 -12.73
C ALA A 105 -4.51 -5.46 -13.32
N ILE A 106 -5.74 -5.61 -12.84
CA ILE A 106 -6.70 -6.62 -13.32
C ILE A 106 -7.28 -6.26 -14.69
N LEU A 107 -7.42 -4.96 -14.96
CA LEU A 107 -7.91 -4.42 -16.23
C LEU A 107 -6.80 -4.31 -17.29
N ALA A 108 -5.53 -4.31 -16.87
CA ALA A 108 -4.39 -4.37 -17.78
C ALA A 108 -4.45 -5.66 -18.63
N ASN A 109 -4.24 -5.51 -19.92
CA ASN A 109 -4.17 -6.61 -20.88
C ASN A 109 -2.86 -6.54 -21.67
N ALA A 110 -2.55 -7.58 -22.45
CA ALA A 110 -1.28 -7.69 -23.18
C ALA A 110 -1.03 -6.54 -24.18
N ASN A 111 -2.07 -5.82 -24.60
CA ASN A 111 -1.98 -4.69 -25.52
C ASN A 111 -2.11 -3.33 -24.82
N SER A 112 -2.13 -3.29 -23.47
CA SER A 112 -2.21 -2.05 -22.72
C SER A 112 -0.82 -1.51 -22.39
N GLU A 113 -0.65 -0.20 -22.44
CA GLU A 113 0.56 0.52 -21.98
C GLU A 113 0.71 0.52 -20.45
N SER A 114 -0.07 -0.30 -19.74
CA SER A 114 -0.07 -0.34 -18.28
C SER A 114 1.30 -0.73 -17.74
N ALA A 115 1.75 -0.04 -16.69
CA ALA A 115 3.06 -0.26 -16.10
C ALA A 115 3.18 -1.61 -15.36
N TYR A 116 2.05 -2.26 -15.05
CA TYR A 116 2.00 -3.49 -14.26
C TYR A 116 0.69 -4.23 -14.54
N ARG A 117 0.70 -5.55 -14.31
CA ARG A 117 -0.44 -6.45 -14.51
C ARG A 117 -0.62 -7.37 -13.31
N ALA A 118 -1.83 -7.84 -13.10
CA ALA A 118 -2.14 -8.71 -11.97
C ALA A 118 -1.77 -10.17 -12.29
N PHE A 119 -1.22 -10.86 -11.30
CA PHE A 119 -0.98 -12.31 -11.32
C PHE A 119 -1.49 -12.95 -10.04
N ASP A 120 -1.97 -14.19 -10.14
CA ASP A 120 -2.36 -14.92 -8.94
C ASP A 120 -1.09 -15.32 -8.14
N PRO A 121 -1.20 -15.45 -6.80
CA PRO A 121 -0.06 -15.83 -5.98
C PRO A 121 0.59 -17.13 -6.46
N GLY A 122 1.90 -17.07 -6.76
CA GLY A 122 2.68 -18.22 -7.24
C GLY A 122 2.80 -18.35 -8.76
N GLU A 123 2.10 -17.52 -9.55
CA GLU A 123 2.23 -17.55 -11.02
C GLU A 123 3.50 -16.90 -11.55
N GLN A 124 4.10 -15.99 -10.79
CA GLN A 124 5.32 -15.26 -11.18
C GLN A 124 6.33 -15.25 -10.04
N THR A 125 7.60 -15.21 -10.41
CA THR A 125 8.69 -14.89 -9.48
C THR A 125 8.61 -13.43 -9.08
N ILE A 126 8.66 -13.16 -7.77
CA ILE A 126 8.67 -11.80 -7.23
C ILE A 126 10.04 -11.16 -7.50
N LEU A 127 10.02 -9.94 -8.02
CA LEU A 127 11.21 -9.13 -8.33
C LEU A 127 11.14 -7.75 -7.66
N PRO A 128 12.28 -7.09 -7.41
CA PRO A 128 12.28 -5.68 -7.04
C PRO A 128 11.52 -4.83 -8.06
N GLY A 129 10.66 -3.95 -7.57
CA GLY A 129 9.72 -3.15 -8.37
C GLY A 129 8.29 -3.71 -8.38
N ASP A 130 8.09 -4.98 -8.04
CA ASP A 130 6.73 -5.57 -8.00
C ASP A 130 5.88 -4.99 -6.88
N LEU A 131 4.57 -4.96 -7.12
CA LEU A 131 3.56 -4.66 -6.11
C LEU A 131 3.04 -5.95 -5.49
N ILE A 132 3.25 -6.13 -4.18
CA ILE A 132 2.61 -7.21 -3.42
C ILE A 132 1.36 -6.63 -2.77
N CYS A 133 0.20 -7.16 -3.12
CA CYS A 133 -1.08 -6.70 -2.62
C CYS A 133 -1.79 -7.76 -1.79
N ARG A 134 -2.39 -7.34 -0.67
CA ARG A 134 -3.28 -8.15 0.15
C ARG A 134 -4.65 -7.50 0.23
N GLY A 135 -5.69 -8.29 -0.02
CA GLY A 135 -7.06 -7.95 0.31
C GLY A 135 -7.52 -8.61 1.60
N SER A 136 -8.35 -7.92 2.38
CA SER A 136 -8.96 -8.51 3.59
C SER A 136 -10.48 -8.51 3.56
N ARG A 137 -11.10 -7.50 2.97
CA ARG A 137 -12.56 -7.35 2.85
C ARG A 137 -12.93 -6.48 1.64
N PRO A 138 -13.86 -6.90 0.76
CA PRO A 138 -14.35 -8.27 0.62
C PRO A 138 -13.18 -9.27 0.44
N SER A 139 -13.35 -10.48 0.94
CA SER A 139 -12.33 -11.53 0.77
C SER A 139 -12.38 -12.05 -0.66
N TYR A 140 -11.21 -12.34 -1.22
CA TYR A 140 -11.05 -13.02 -2.50
C TYR A 140 -9.76 -13.85 -2.41
N ARG A 141 -9.72 -14.96 -3.13
CA ARG A 141 -8.56 -15.87 -3.20
C ARG A 141 -7.88 -15.89 -4.56
N SER A 142 -8.52 -15.30 -5.57
CA SER A 142 -7.97 -15.20 -6.92
C SER A 142 -8.27 -13.85 -7.57
N ILE A 143 -7.56 -13.54 -8.65
CA ILE A 143 -7.86 -12.40 -9.52
C ILE A 143 -9.24 -12.52 -10.14
N ALA A 144 -9.66 -13.73 -10.52
CA ALA A 144 -10.99 -13.97 -11.07
C ALA A 144 -12.08 -13.53 -10.09
N GLU A 145 -11.98 -13.96 -8.82
CA GLU A 145 -12.90 -13.51 -7.76
C GLU A 145 -12.80 -12.00 -7.50
N ARG A 146 -11.58 -11.44 -7.50
CA ARG A 146 -11.40 -9.99 -7.32
C ARG A 146 -12.04 -9.19 -8.46
N ARG A 147 -12.04 -9.73 -9.69
CA ARG A 147 -12.60 -9.08 -10.87
C ARG A 147 -14.12 -8.90 -10.76
N GLU A 148 -14.82 -9.82 -10.11
CA GLU A 148 -16.26 -9.69 -9.81
C GLU A 148 -16.56 -8.54 -8.85
N GLN A 149 -15.54 -8.07 -8.13
CA GLN A 149 -15.64 -7.06 -7.08
C GLN A 149 -15.12 -5.69 -7.51
N LEU A 150 -14.81 -5.49 -8.80
CA LEU A 150 -14.21 -4.25 -9.30
C LEU A 150 -14.98 -3.01 -8.83
N CYS A 151 -14.25 -1.94 -8.54
CA CYS A 151 -14.80 -0.67 -8.04
C CYS A 151 -15.47 -0.72 -6.64
N MET A 152 -15.67 -1.90 -6.04
CA MET A 152 -16.15 -2.00 -4.67
C MET A 152 -15.09 -1.50 -3.68
N GLY A 153 -15.55 -0.80 -2.64
CA GLY A 153 -14.69 -0.38 -1.53
C GLY A 153 -14.07 -1.58 -0.84
N ALA A 154 -12.74 -1.64 -0.81
CA ALA A 154 -12.01 -2.79 -0.30
C ALA A 154 -10.90 -2.38 0.68
N ARG A 155 -10.76 -3.16 1.75
CA ARG A 155 -9.67 -3.08 2.72
C ARG A 155 -8.46 -3.82 2.16
N ASN A 156 -7.75 -3.13 1.30
CA ASN A 156 -6.56 -3.63 0.63
C ASN A 156 -5.32 -2.84 1.06
N HIS A 157 -4.17 -3.48 0.95
CA HIS A 157 -2.87 -2.85 1.15
C HIS A 157 -1.90 -3.42 0.14
N CYS A 158 -1.13 -2.55 -0.50
CA CYS A 158 -0.05 -2.94 -1.40
C CYS A 158 1.27 -2.31 -0.94
N ASP A 159 2.35 -3.06 -1.09
CA ASP A 159 3.72 -2.62 -0.85
C ASP A 159 4.57 -2.84 -2.11
N ILE A 160 5.62 -2.04 -2.28
CA ILE A 160 6.59 -2.18 -3.38
C ILE A 160 7.75 -3.04 -2.87
N VAL A 161 8.11 -4.08 -3.62
CA VAL A 161 9.28 -4.90 -3.34
C VAL A 161 10.54 -4.09 -3.67
N VAL A 162 11.43 -3.91 -2.71
CA VAL A 162 12.69 -3.16 -2.91
C VAL A 162 13.91 -4.07 -3.04
N ALA A 163 13.81 -5.29 -2.50
CA ALA A 163 14.84 -6.31 -2.57
C ALA A 163 14.20 -7.68 -2.35
N VAL A 164 14.82 -8.72 -2.91
CA VAL A 164 14.48 -10.12 -2.65
C VAL A 164 15.77 -10.79 -2.20
N GLU A 165 15.75 -11.35 -0.99
CA GLU A 165 16.88 -12.07 -0.42
C GLU A 165 16.63 -13.57 -0.55
N GLU A 166 17.61 -14.31 -1.07
CA GLU A 166 17.60 -15.77 -0.97
C GLU A 166 17.80 -16.14 0.51
N GLN A 167 16.85 -16.89 1.07
CA GLN A 167 16.99 -17.40 2.43
C GLN A 167 18.10 -18.45 2.47
N ASN A 168 19.31 -18.04 2.87
CA ASN A 168 20.33 -18.94 3.35
C ASN A 168 19.92 -19.47 4.73
N PHE A 169 19.27 -20.63 4.77
CA PHE A 169 18.89 -21.35 6.01
C PHE A 169 20.08 -21.88 6.84
N ALA A 170 21.29 -21.36 6.62
CA ALA A 170 22.52 -21.92 7.16
C ALA A 170 23.01 -21.26 8.47
N HIS A 171 22.15 -20.77 9.37
CA HIS A 171 22.55 -20.54 10.77
C HIS A 171 21.38 -20.19 11.70
N ARG A 172 20.69 -21.21 12.24
CA ARG A 172 20.08 -21.15 13.58
C ARG A 172 20.18 -22.54 14.20
N ARG A 173 21.32 -22.83 14.84
CA ARG A 173 21.45 -23.80 15.94
C ARG A 173 21.72 -23.01 17.20
#